data_AF-A0AB39PF45-F1
#
_entry.id   AF-A0AB39PF45-F1
#
_cell.length_a   1.000
_cell.length_b   1.000
_cell.length_c   1.000
_cell.angle_alpha   90.00
_cell.angle_beta   90.00
_cell.angle_gamma   90.00
#
_symmetry.space_group_name_H-M   'P 1'
#
loop_
_entity.id
_entity.type
_entity.pdbx_description
1 polymer ?
#
loop_
_entity_poly.entity_id
_entity_poly.type
_entity_poly.pdbx_seq_one_letter_code
_entity_poly.pdbx_strand_id
1 'polypeptide(L)'
;MDNDDALAIKVKTENWQTHARISARALRELVHRIGGEGDRYLVVQRIPDIPDVFVQVWHESGGAGDYRLEYRDSRELFFGTDLDDSGRVADALVGWVRKEDGWDAGIDWEVLDTAREEVPELPDDVREELEEQVRQWVRSGYDTRAELAEAAEDFLVDGDVRPVSRPQARQLVDRLWLERVAEQETWTGTTDPERLTRAFTALDAQGITAREHFTCCRGCGTSEIGGEREGARGFVFFHRQSTEGAASGHGLSLYYGGFDGSSETTTAVGHEVVAALGAAGLSTEWDGSPDKAIDVTPLTWRKRLVG
;
A
#
# COMPACT_ATOMS: atom_id res chain seq x y z
N MET A 1 -26.27 -13.16 11.35
CA MET A 1 -25.70 -11.80 11.50
C MET A 1 -24.28 -11.95 11.06
N ASP A 2 -24.01 -11.74 9.77
CA ASP A 2 -22.63 -11.77 9.26
C ASP A 2 -21.86 -10.65 9.97
N ASN A 3 -20.75 -11.01 10.59
CA ASN A 3 -19.81 -10.03 11.13
C ASN A 3 -19.38 -9.15 9.94
N ASP A 4 -19.70 -7.85 10.00
CA ASP A 4 -19.31 -6.83 9.02
C ASP A 4 -17.81 -6.48 9.20
N ASP A 5 -16.98 -7.51 9.38
CA ASP A 5 -15.55 -7.38 9.60
C ASP A 5 -14.88 -6.92 8.30
N ALA A 6 -13.94 -6.00 8.44
CA ALA A 6 -13.12 -5.51 7.34
C ALA A 6 -12.28 -6.65 6.74
N LEU A 7 -12.50 -6.94 5.46
CA LEU A 7 -11.74 -7.95 4.73
C LEU A 7 -10.34 -7.41 4.41
N ALA A 8 -9.28 -8.18 4.63
CA ALA A 8 -7.92 -7.78 4.24
C ALA A 8 -7.73 -7.87 2.72
N ILE A 9 -8.38 -6.98 1.96
CA ILE A 9 -8.35 -6.91 0.50
C ILE A 9 -8.23 -5.49 -0.02
N LYS A 10 -7.73 -5.40 -1.25
CA LYS A 10 -7.76 -4.22 -2.12
C LYS A 10 -8.61 -4.53 -3.34
N VAL A 11 -9.56 -3.65 -3.67
CA VAL A 11 -10.43 -3.75 -4.85
C VAL A 11 -10.17 -2.55 -5.75
N LYS A 12 -9.85 -2.78 -7.02
CA LYS A 12 -9.76 -1.74 -8.06
C LYS A 12 -10.93 -1.90 -9.01
N THR A 13 -11.70 -0.84 -9.22
CA THR A 13 -12.84 -0.81 -10.15
C THR A 13 -12.49 -0.04 -11.42
N GLU A 14 -13.26 -0.22 -12.48
CA GLU A 14 -13.03 0.45 -13.78
C GLU A 14 -12.89 1.97 -13.69
N ASN A 15 -13.69 2.62 -12.85
CA ASN A 15 -13.69 4.07 -12.65
C ASN A 15 -12.46 4.60 -11.86
N TRP A 16 -11.37 3.82 -11.80
CA TRP A 16 -10.12 4.13 -11.11
C TRP A 16 -10.26 4.30 -9.59
N GLN A 17 -11.39 3.87 -9.00
CA GLN A 17 -11.53 3.85 -7.54
C GLN A 17 -10.78 2.65 -6.97
N THR A 18 -10.09 2.90 -5.86
CA THR A 18 -9.45 1.85 -5.05
C THR A 18 -10.11 1.81 -3.69
N HIS A 19 -10.55 0.62 -3.29
CA HIS A 19 -11.13 0.35 -2.00
C HIS A 19 -10.22 -0.61 -1.23
N ALA A 20 -9.88 -0.29 0.02
CA ALA A 20 -9.05 -1.15 0.86
C ALA A 20 -9.77 -1.44 2.18
N ARG A 21 -9.64 -2.67 2.67
CA ARG A 21 -10.22 -3.08 3.96
C ARG A 21 -11.74 -2.87 4.07
N ILE A 22 -12.46 -3.05 2.97
CA ILE A 22 -13.93 -2.99 2.94
C ILE A 22 -14.57 -4.25 3.50
N SER A 23 -15.84 -4.17 3.89
CA SER A 23 -16.56 -5.35 4.36
C SER A 23 -17.05 -6.24 3.22
N ALA A 24 -17.44 -7.48 3.55
CA ALA A 24 -18.02 -8.41 2.58
C ALA A 24 -19.29 -7.86 1.93
N ARG A 25 -20.13 -7.13 2.68
CA ARG A 25 -21.31 -6.46 2.15
C ARG A 25 -20.94 -5.42 1.11
N ALA A 26 -19.96 -4.56 1.42
CA ALA A 26 -19.48 -3.57 0.47
C ALA A 26 -18.89 -4.21 -0.80
N LEU A 27 -18.15 -5.32 -0.68
CA LEU A 27 -17.66 -6.06 -1.85
C LEU A 27 -18.82 -6.60 -2.71
N ARG A 28 -19.86 -7.18 -2.11
CA ARG A 28 -21.06 -7.63 -2.85
C ARG A 28 -21.75 -6.47 -3.55
N GLU A 29 -21.88 -5.33 -2.88
CA GLU A 29 -22.44 -4.12 -3.50
C GLU A 29 -21.62 -3.67 -4.71
N LEU A 30 -20.28 -3.73 -4.66
CA LEU A 30 -19.43 -3.43 -5.83
C LEU A 30 -19.70 -4.40 -6.98
N VAL A 31 -19.83 -5.70 -6.72
CA VAL A 31 -20.11 -6.72 -7.74
C VAL A 31 -21.48 -6.51 -8.39
N HIS A 32 -22.51 -6.19 -7.63
CA HIS A 32 -23.85 -5.97 -8.17
C HIS A 32 -23.97 -4.72 -9.05
N ARG A 33 -23.03 -3.77 -8.95
CA ARG A 33 -22.98 -2.62 -9.87
C ARG A 33 -22.38 -2.98 -11.22
N ILE A 34 -21.69 -4.12 -11.34
CA ILE A 34 -20.98 -4.50 -12.54
C ILE A 34 -21.97 -4.72 -13.69
N GLY A 35 -21.69 -4.09 -14.84
CA GLY A 35 -22.58 -3.98 -16.01
C GLY A 35 -23.25 -2.60 -16.14
N GLY A 36 -23.11 -1.75 -15.11
CA GLY A 36 -23.52 -0.35 -15.11
C GLY A 36 -22.55 0.60 -15.83
N GLU A 37 -22.94 1.86 -15.99
CA GLU A 37 -22.09 2.89 -16.61
C GLU A 37 -20.83 3.15 -15.77
N GLY A 38 -19.65 2.83 -16.33
CA GLY A 38 -18.36 3.00 -15.66
C GLY A 38 -18.03 1.93 -14.62
N ASP A 39 -18.77 0.83 -14.58
CA ASP A 39 -18.56 -0.32 -13.69
C ASP A 39 -18.54 -1.63 -14.52
N ARG A 40 -17.59 -1.82 -15.42
CA ARG A 40 -17.50 -3.06 -16.23
C ARG A 40 -16.60 -4.13 -15.65
N TYR A 41 -15.68 -3.77 -14.76
CA TYR A 41 -14.82 -4.75 -14.11
C TYR A 41 -14.38 -4.31 -12.72
N LEU A 42 -13.98 -5.30 -11.93
CA LEU A 42 -13.15 -5.09 -10.76
C LEU A 42 -12.09 -6.18 -10.62
N VAL A 43 -10.99 -5.83 -9.96
CA VAL A 43 -9.90 -6.74 -9.60
C VAL A 43 -9.73 -6.70 -8.09
N VAL A 44 -9.67 -7.87 -7.46
CA VAL A 44 -9.47 -8.05 -6.02
C VAL A 44 -8.14 -8.73 -5.76
N GLN A 45 -7.37 -8.14 -4.87
CA GLN A 45 -6.15 -8.73 -4.31
C GLN A 45 -6.30 -8.80 -2.78
N ARG A 46 -5.68 -9.81 -2.16
CA ARG A 46 -5.57 -9.85 -0.69
C ARG A 46 -4.53 -8.82 -0.21
N ILE A 47 -4.56 -8.50 1.07
CA ILE A 47 -3.60 -7.62 1.75
C ILE A 47 -2.77 -8.45 2.73
N PRO A 48 -1.42 -8.42 2.65
CA PRO A 48 -0.65 -7.86 1.54
C PRO A 48 -0.91 -8.61 0.23
N ASP A 49 -0.68 -7.97 -0.91
CA ASP A 49 -0.85 -8.63 -2.21
C ASP A 49 0.27 -9.64 -2.45
N ILE A 50 -0.05 -10.70 -3.18
CA ILE A 50 0.87 -11.77 -3.54
C ILE A 50 1.04 -11.75 -5.07
N PRO A 51 2.27 -11.88 -5.61
CA PRO A 51 2.50 -12.00 -7.05
C PRO A 51 1.62 -13.04 -7.71
N ASP A 52 1.01 -12.66 -8.83
CA ASP A 52 0.14 -13.54 -9.63
C ASP A 52 -1.05 -14.14 -8.88
N VAL A 53 -1.47 -13.56 -7.76
CA VAL A 53 -2.66 -14.00 -7.00
C VAL A 53 -3.70 -12.90 -6.94
N PHE A 54 -4.79 -13.08 -7.69
CA PHE A 54 -5.92 -12.16 -7.72
C PHE A 54 -7.18 -12.88 -8.20
N VAL A 55 -8.33 -12.24 -8.00
CA VAL A 55 -9.60 -12.61 -8.63
C VAL A 55 -10.18 -11.38 -9.29
N GLN A 56 -10.72 -11.52 -10.48
CA GLN A 56 -11.30 -10.43 -11.24
C GLN A 56 -12.63 -10.86 -11.85
N VAL A 57 -13.50 -9.89 -12.07
CA VAL A 57 -14.75 -10.07 -12.79
C VAL A 57 -14.88 -8.97 -13.81
N TRP A 58 -15.36 -9.34 -14.99
CA TRP A 58 -15.74 -8.43 -16.07
C TRP A 58 -17.16 -8.74 -16.56
N HIS A 59 -17.88 -7.71 -16.99
CA HIS A 59 -19.20 -7.83 -17.63
C HIS A 59 -19.34 -6.78 -18.74
N GLU A 60 -20.06 -7.13 -19.80
CA GLU A 60 -20.35 -6.23 -20.92
C GLU A 60 -21.30 -5.10 -20.50
N SER A 61 -21.12 -3.91 -21.09
CA SER A 61 -21.96 -2.76 -20.75
C SER A 61 -23.40 -2.94 -21.25
N GLY A 62 -24.38 -2.55 -20.43
CA GLY A 62 -25.79 -2.58 -20.80
C GLY A 62 -26.53 -3.87 -20.42
N GLY A 63 -25.91 -4.75 -19.62
CA GLY A 63 -26.60 -5.83 -18.92
C GLY A 63 -26.90 -7.09 -19.74
N ALA A 64 -26.40 -7.18 -20.98
CA ALA A 64 -26.56 -8.35 -21.83
C ALA A 64 -25.29 -9.22 -21.79
N GLY A 65 -25.44 -10.48 -21.38
CA GLY A 65 -24.34 -11.48 -21.36
C GLY A 65 -24.00 -11.96 -19.96
N ASP A 66 -23.06 -12.91 -19.90
CA ASP A 66 -22.59 -13.53 -18.67
C ASP A 66 -21.44 -12.73 -18.03
N TYR A 67 -21.27 -12.87 -16.72
CA TYR A 67 -20.13 -12.36 -15.98
C TYR A 67 -18.94 -13.29 -16.19
N ARG A 68 -17.86 -12.73 -16.74
CA ARG A 68 -16.58 -13.42 -16.84
C ARG A 68 -15.87 -13.31 -15.50
N LEU A 69 -15.84 -14.40 -14.74
CA LEU A 69 -15.11 -14.51 -13.47
C LEU A 69 -13.81 -15.25 -13.69
N GLU A 70 -12.70 -14.68 -13.24
CA GLU A 70 -11.37 -15.26 -13.40
C GLU A 70 -10.60 -15.14 -12.10
N TYR A 71 -9.81 -16.16 -11.76
CA TYR A 71 -8.87 -16.06 -10.66
C TYR A 71 -7.53 -16.67 -11.03
N ARG A 72 -6.49 -16.05 -10.52
CA ARG A 72 -5.11 -16.50 -10.64
C ARG A 72 -4.63 -16.93 -9.27
N ASP A 73 -4.09 -18.15 -9.20
CA ASP A 73 -3.56 -18.74 -7.97
C ASP A 73 -2.03 -18.76 -7.97
N SER A 74 -1.42 -18.73 -9.15
CA SER A 74 0.02 -18.56 -9.32
C SER A 74 0.34 -18.07 -10.73
N ARG A 75 1.63 -17.86 -10.99
CA ARG A 75 2.11 -17.54 -12.34
C ARG A 75 1.70 -18.62 -13.37
N GLU A 76 1.55 -19.86 -12.94
CA GLU A 76 1.23 -21.03 -13.76
C GLU A 76 -0.26 -21.35 -13.85
N LEU A 77 -1.04 -20.94 -12.85
CA LEU A 77 -2.43 -21.34 -12.69
C LEU A 77 -3.36 -20.12 -12.79
N PHE A 78 -4.02 -20.00 -13.94
CA PHE A 78 -5.03 -19.00 -14.22
C PHE A 78 -6.30 -19.69 -14.71
N PHE A 79 -7.45 -19.32 -14.13
CA PHE A 79 -8.72 -19.96 -14.39
C PHE A 79 -9.78 -18.94 -14.76
N GLY A 80 -10.73 -19.34 -15.60
CA GLY A 80 -11.87 -18.54 -16.00
C GLY A 80 -13.16 -19.34 -16.01
N THR A 81 -14.28 -18.64 -15.92
CA THR A 81 -15.64 -19.20 -16.04
C THR A 81 -16.62 -18.08 -16.38
N ASP A 82 -17.76 -18.44 -16.95
CA ASP A 82 -18.86 -17.52 -17.25
C ASP A 82 -20.06 -17.86 -16.35
N LEU A 83 -20.58 -16.85 -15.65
CA LEU A 83 -21.70 -16.97 -14.72
C LEU A 83 -22.81 -15.99 -15.10
N ASP A 84 -24.05 -16.44 -15.15
CA ASP A 84 -25.22 -15.63 -15.51
C ASP A 84 -25.84 -14.86 -14.32
N ASP A 85 -25.34 -15.10 -13.10
CA ASP A 85 -25.88 -14.55 -11.86
C ASP A 85 -24.82 -13.78 -11.04
N SER A 86 -25.05 -12.47 -10.86
CA SER A 86 -24.16 -11.61 -10.07
C SER A 86 -24.07 -12.01 -8.59
N GLY A 87 -25.10 -12.66 -8.03
CA GLY A 87 -25.07 -13.18 -6.67
C GLY A 87 -24.06 -14.32 -6.52
N ARG A 88 -24.05 -15.28 -7.44
CA ARG A 88 -23.07 -16.37 -7.51
C ARG A 88 -21.64 -15.85 -7.66
N VAL A 89 -21.44 -14.84 -8.52
CA VAL A 89 -20.15 -14.16 -8.67
C VAL A 89 -19.71 -13.54 -7.33
N ALA A 90 -20.61 -12.83 -6.65
CA ALA A 90 -20.32 -12.17 -5.40
C ALA A 90 -20.02 -13.17 -4.27
N ASP A 91 -20.72 -14.31 -4.22
CA ASP A 91 -20.46 -15.39 -3.27
C ASP A 91 -19.10 -16.05 -3.51
N ALA A 92 -18.76 -16.37 -4.77
CA ALA A 92 -17.47 -16.91 -5.14
C ALA A 92 -16.32 -15.95 -4.77
N LEU A 93 -16.47 -14.65 -5.06
CA LEU A 93 -15.51 -13.62 -4.68
C LEU A 93 -15.31 -13.53 -3.17
N VAL A 94 -16.39 -13.50 -2.39
CA VAL A 94 -16.30 -13.44 -0.92
C VAL A 94 -15.66 -14.71 -0.35
N GLY A 95 -16.03 -15.88 -0.86
CA GLY A 95 -15.44 -17.16 -0.46
C GLY A 95 -13.94 -17.23 -0.78
N TRP A 96 -13.53 -16.80 -1.98
CA TRP A 96 -12.12 -16.67 -2.34
C TRP A 96 -11.39 -15.73 -1.40
N VAL A 97 -11.94 -14.55 -1.13
CA VAL A 97 -11.31 -13.56 -0.25
C VAL A 97 -11.07 -14.13 1.15
N ARG A 98 -12.06 -14.84 1.70
CA ARG A 98 -11.99 -15.44 3.03
C ARG A 98 -11.17 -16.73 3.10
N LYS A 99 -10.74 -17.26 1.95
CA LYS A 99 -10.10 -18.59 1.84
C LYS A 99 -11.01 -19.68 2.43
N GLU A 100 -12.31 -19.60 2.16
CA GLU A 100 -13.27 -20.61 2.61
C GLU A 100 -13.04 -21.93 1.86
N ASP A 101 -13.07 -23.05 2.58
CA ASP A 101 -12.96 -24.37 1.96
C ASP A 101 -14.15 -24.61 1.01
N GLY A 102 -13.86 -24.92 -0.26
CA GLY A 102 -14.88 -25.20 -1.28
C GLY A 102 -15.59 -23.97 -1.83
N TRP A 103 -15.01 -22.77 -1.73
CA TRP A 103 -15.54 -21.55 -2.35
C TRP A 103 -15.75 -21.67 -3.87
N ASP A 104 -15.02 -22.58 -4.51
CA ASP A 104 -15.02 -22.91 -5.94
C ASP A 104 -15.99 -24.05 -6.30
N ALA A 105 -16.65 -24.67 -5.32
CA ALA A 105 -17.49 -25.84 -5.53
C ALA A 105 -18.75 -25.50 -6.36
N GLY A 106 -19.03 -26.33 -7.38
CA GLY A 106 -20.19 -26.14 -8.26
C GLY A 106 -20.01 -25.05 -9.31
N ILE A 107 -18.78 -24.57 -9.52
CA ILE A 107 -18.38 -23.70 -10.62
C ILE A 107 -17.50 -24.53 -11.56
N ASP A 108 -17.77 -24.46 -12.87
CA ASP A 108 -16.98 -25.13 -13.89
C ASP A 108 -15.89 -24.20 -14.40
N TRP A 109 -14.64 -24.52 -14.07
CA TRP A 109 -13.48 -23.67 -14.35
C TRP A 109 -12.68 -24.20 -15.54
N GLU A 110 -12.38 -23.33 -16.49
CA GLU A 110 -11.41 -23.61 -17.54
C GLU A 110 -10.03 -23.04 -17.17
N VAL A 111 -8.97 -23.76 -17.55
CA VAL A 111 -7.59 -23.27 -17.42
C VAL A 111 -7.30 -22.32 -18.58
N LEU A 112 -6.87 -21.11 -18.25
CA LEU A 112 -6.51 -20.09 -19.23
C LEU A 112 -5.01 -20.19 -19.55
N ASP A 113 -4.69 -20.27 -20.83
CA ASP A 113 -3.30 -20.26 -21.28
C ASP A 113 -2.73 -18.84 -21.19
N THR A 114 -1.59 -18.70 -20.50
CA THR A 114 -0.85 -17.44 -20.42
C THR A 114 0.55 -17.67 -20.96
N ALA A 115 0.88 -17.00 -22.06
CA ALA A 115 2.22 -17.04 -22.63
C ALA A 115 3.25 -16.58 -21.61
N ARG A 116 4.32 -17.35 -21.45
CA ARG A 116 5.40 -17.10 -20.49
C ARG A 116 6.57 -16.48 -21.21
N GLU A 117 7.00 -15.33 -20.72
CA GLU A 117 8.29 -14.75 -21.09
C GLU A 117 9.36 -15.27 -20.12
N GLU A 118 10.37 -15.94 -20.67
CA GLU A 118 11.59 -16.25 -19.93
C GLU A 118 12.36 -14.95 -19.70
N VAL A 119 12.67 -14.68 -18.43
CA VAL A 119 13.40 -13.48 -18.03
C VAL A 119 14.83 -13.90 -17.70
N PRO A 120 15.85 -13.30 -18.34
CA PRO A 120 17.23 -13.63 -18.05
C PRO A 120 17.63 -13.15 -16.65
N GLU A 121 18.51 -13.90 -15.99
CA GLU A 121 19.09 -13.50 -14.71
C GLU A 121 19.88 -12.18 -14.82
N LEU A 122 19.88 -11.41 -13.73
CA LEU A 122 20.70 -10.21 -13.62
C LEU A 122 22.18 -10.59 -13.40
N PRO A 123 23.14 -9.82 -13.96
CA PRO A 123 24.54 -9.90 -13.57
C PRO A 123 24.71 -9.79 -12.04
N ASP A 124 25.69 -10.50 -11.47
CA ASP A 124 25.84 -10.63 -10.02
C ASP A 124 26.02 -9.28 -9.31
N ASP A 125 26.86 -8.40 -9.86
CA ASP A 125 27.11 -7.05 -9.36
C ASP A 125 25.86 -6.17 -9.38
N VAL A 126 25.15 -6.17 -10.52
CA VAL A 126 23.87 -5.46 -10.69
C VAL A 126 22.83 -5.97 -9.71
N ARG A 127 22.75 -7.30 -9.54
CA ARG A 127 21.78 -7.94 -8.65
C ARG A 127 22.05 -7.62 -7.19
N GLU A 128 23.29 -7.69 -6.74
CA GLU A 128 23.67 -7.42 -5.34
C GLU A 128 23.35 -5.99 -4.93
N GLU A 129 23.76 -5.02 -5.76
CA GLU A 129 23.50 -3.60 -5.52
C GLU A 129 21.99 -3.29 -5.53
N LEU A 130 21.26 -3.79 -6.53
CA LEU A 130 19.83 -3.57 -6.64
C LEU A 130 19.04 -4.26 -5.52
N GLU A 131 19.44 -5.46 -5.11
CA GLU A 131 18.79 -6.19 -4.02
C GLU A 131 18.92 -5.46 -2.68
N GLU A 132 20.09 -4.90 -2.37
CA GLU A 132 20.28 -4.10 -1.16
C GLU A 132 19.30 -2.91 -1.12
N GLN A 133 19.21 -2.19 -2.25
CA GLN A 133 18.33 -1.03 -2.37
C GLN A 133 16.84 -1.41 -2.28
N VAL A 134 16.41 -2.43 -3.03
CA VAL A 134 15.01 -2.87 -3.02
C VAL A 134 14.61 -3.38 -1.64
N ARG A 135 15.50 -4.07 -0.90
CA ARG A 135 15.24 -4.47 0.49
C ARG A 135 14.97 -3.26 1.39
N GLN A 136 15.67 -2.16 1.20
CA GLN A 136 15.41 -0.92 1.94
C GLN A 136 14.04 -0.35 1.62
N TRP A 137 13.68 -0.22 0.33
CA TRP A 137 12.37 0.31 -0.07
C TRP A 137 11.20 -0.57 0.38
N VAL A 138 11.33 -1.90 0.24
CA VAL A 138 10.34 -2.86 0.75
C VAL A 138 10.16 -2.73 2.27
N ARG A 139 11.23 -2.45 3.03
CA ARG A 139 11.14 -2.20 4.48
C ARG A 139 10.45 -0.88 4.81
N SER A 140 10.59 0.16 3.98
CA SER A 140 9.87 1.42 4.13
C SER A 140 8.35 1.20 4.13
N GLY A 141 7.85 0.33 3.24
CA GLY A 141 6.48 -0.21 3.30
C GLY A 141 5.36 0.77 2.94
N TYR A 142 5.68 1.76 2.10
CA TYR A 142 4.72 2.73 1.54
C TYR A 142 4.44 2.51 0.05
N ASP A 143 5.44 2.07 -0.70
CA ASP A 143 5.31 1.84 -2.15
C ASP A 143 4.60 0.52 -2.45
N THR A 144 3.80 0.52 -3.51
CA THR A 144 3.21 -0.68 -4.11
C THR A 144 4.28 -1.52 -4.82
N ARG A 145 3.99 -2.79 -5.08
CA ARG A 145 4.90 -3.64 -5.88
C ARG A 145 5.21 -3.07 -7.26
N ALA A 146 4.24 -2.43 -7.90
CA ALA A 146 4.43 -1.83 -9.21
C ALA A 146 5.39 -0.63 -9.14
N GLU A 147 5.22 0.25 -8.17
CA GLU A 147 6.11 1.41 -7.94
C GLU A 147 7.53 0.95 -7.58
N LEU A 148 7.67 -0.09 -6.76
CA LEU A 148 8.98 -0.68 -6.44
C LEU A 148 9.66 -1.27 -7.68
N ALA A 149 8.92 -1.94 -8.56
CA ALA A 149 9.47 -2.50 -9.79
C ALA A 149 9.90 -1.40 -10.78
N GLU A 150 9.15 -0.30 -10.88
CA GLU A 150 9.52 0.86 -11.69
C GLU A 150 10.76 1.55 -11.11
N ALA A 151 10.81 1.76 -9.79
CA ALA A 151 11.98 2.31 -9.11
C ALA A 151 13.22 1.42 -9.29
N ALA A 152 13.06 0.09 -9.25
CA ALA A 152 14.14 -0.86 -9.44
C ALA A 152 14.65 -0.92 -10.90
N GLU A 153 13.76 -0.77 -11.88
CA GLU A 153 14.13 -0.64 -13.29
C GLU A 153 15.00 0.60 -13.54
N ASP A 154 14.64 1.72 -12.92
CA ASP A 154 15.32 3.00 -13.12
C ASP A 154 16.54 3.23 -12.20
N PHE A 155 16.75 2.41 -11.17
CA PHE A 155 17.75 2.65 -10.13
C PHE A 155 19.19 2.79 -10.65
N LEU A 156 19.58 1.93 -11.58
CA LEU A 156 20.94 1.84 -12.13
C LEU A 156 21.05 2.45 -13.52
N VAL A 157 20.07 3.27 -13.92
CA VAL A 157 20.08 3.93 -15.22
C VAL A 157 21.09 5.08 -15.21
N ASP A 158 22.05 5.02 -16.15
CA ASP A 158 23.03 6.09 -16.38
C ASP A 158 23.05 6.47 -17.87
N GLY A 159 22.52 7.65 -18.18
CA GLY A 159 22.33 8.09 -19.57
C GLY A 159 21.46 7.11 -20.38
N ASP A 160 22.06 6.51 -21.40
CA ASP A 160 21.40 5.51 -22.26
C ASP A 160 21.58 4.06 -21.76
N VAL A 161 22.34 3.85 -20.68
CA VAL A 161 22.61 2.52 -20.12
C VAL A 161 21.47 2.12 -19.19
N ARG A 162 20.76 1.04 -19.55
CA ARG A 162 19.68 0.45 -18.75
C ARG A 162 20.01 -1.01 -18.43
N PRO A 163 20.73 -1.29 -17.33
CA PRO A 163 21.22 -2.63 -17.03
C PRO A 163 20.12 -3.59 -16.54
N VAL A 164 18.96 -3.06 -16.17
CA VAL A 164 17.83 -3.81 -15.62
C VAL A 164 16.62 -3.59 -16.53
N SER A 165 16.03 -4.68 -17.00
CA SER A 165 14.76 -4.62 -17.72
C SER A 165 13.56 -4.66 -16.77
N ARG A 166 12.41 -4.13 -17.20
CA ARG A 166 11.15 -4.21 -16.45
C ARG A 166 10.80 -5.61 -15.93
N PRO A 167 10.91 -6.71 -16.73
CA PRO A 167 10.64 -8.05 -16.21
C PRO A 167 11.63 -8.50 -15.13
N GLN A 168 12.91 -8.14 -15.23
CA GLN A 168 13.93 -8.44 -14.22
C GLN A 168 13.64 -7.70 -12.91
N ALA A 169 13.35 -6.40 -12.98
CA ALA A 169 13.00 -5.60 -11.82
C ALA A 169 11.77 -6.16 -11.08
N ARG A 170 10.73 -6.53 -11.83
CA ARG A 170 9.52 -7.17 -11.28
C ARG A 170 9.85 -8.48 -10.56
N GLN A 171 10.62 -9.38 -11.17
CA GLN A 171 10.98 -10.66 -10.55
C GLN A 171 11.77 -10.48 -9.26
N LEU A 172 12.73 -9.54 -9.23
CA LEU A 172 13.49 -9.24 -8.03
C LEU A 172 12.59 -8.68 -6.91
N VAL A 173 11.76 -7.69 -7.24
CA VAL A 173 10.81 -7.08 -6.29
C VAL A 173 9.84 -8.12 -5.75
N ASP A 174 9.30 -8.98 -6.59
CA ASP A 174 8.33 -10.01 -6.20
C ASP A 174 8.91 -11.01 -5.20
N ARG A 175 10.16 -11.44 -5.42
CA ARG A 175 10.88 -12.30 -4.46
C ARG A 175 11.06 -11.59 -3.11
N LEU A 176 11.60 -10.37 -3.11
CA LEU A 176 11.89 -9.61 -1.88
C LEU A 176 10.63 -9.20 -1.14
N TRP A 177 9.54 -8.95 -1.87
CA TRP A 177 8.22 -8.72 -1.33
C TRP A 177 7.69 -9.95 -0.61
N LEU A 178 7.78 -11.14 -1.21
CA LEU A 178 7.37 -12.39 -0.58
C LEU A 178 8.16 -12.70 0.70
N GLU A 179 9.48 -12.45 0.69
CA GLU A 179 10.31 -12.56 1.90
C GLU A 179 9.79 -11.62 3.01
N ARG A 180 9.43 -10.39 2.66
CA ARG A 180 8.85 -9.42 3.60
C ARG A 180 7.49 -9.88 4.11
N VAL A 181 6.62 -10.37 3.23
CA VAL A 181 5.30 -10.89 3.60
C VAL A 181 5.45 -12.04 4.61
N ALA A 182 6.34 -13.00 4.36
CA ALA A 182 6.62 -14.09 5.28
C ALA A 182 7.14 -13.59 6.64
N GLU A 183 7.99 -12.55 6.66
CA GLU A 183 8.43 -11.93 7.92
C GLU A 183 7.23 -11.33 8.69
N GLN A 184 6.30 -10.66 8.00
CA GLN A 184 5.14 -10.02 8.64
C GLN A 184 4.18 -11.00 9.32
N GLU A 185 4.10 -12.23 8.84
CA GLU A 185 3.29 -13.29 9.45
C GLU A 185 3.77 -13.61 10.88
N THR A 186 5.04 -13.34 11.18
CA THR A 186 5.61 -13.52 12.53
C THR A 186 5.29 -12.38 13.49
N TRP A 187 4.75 -11.26 12.97
CA TRP A 187 4.50 -10.07 13.78
C TRP A 187 3.15 -10.15 14.50
N THR A 188 3.18 -9.92 15.80
CA THR A 188 1.98 -9.90 16.65
C THR A 188 1.65 -8.51 17.14
N GLY A 189 0.35 -8.21 17.25
CA GLY A 189 -0.14 -6.94 17.78
C GLY A 189 0.11 -5.72 16.89
N THR A 190 -0.14 -4.55 17.47
CA THR A 190 0.01 -3.25 16.83
C THR A 190 1.48 -2.85 16.75
N THR A 191 1.95 -2.50 15.56
CA THR A 191 3.33 -2.06 15.31
C THR A 191 3.50 -0.55 15.54
N ASP A 192 4.74 -0.09 15.69
CA ASP A 192 5.00 1.35 15.89
C ASP A 192 4.53 2.20 14.69
N PRO A 193 4.70 1.78 13.43
CA PRO A 193 4.12 2.51 12.30
C PRO A 193 2.58 2.60 12.34
N GLU A 194 1.87 1.60 12.87
CA GLU A 194 0.41 1.71 13.04
C GLU A 194 0.03 2.70 14.15
N ARG A 195 0.84 2.79 15.21
CA ARG A 195 0.68 3.82 16.25
C ARG A 195 0.95 5.21 15.67
N LEU A 196 1.96 5.33 14.81
CA LEU A 196 2.30 6.56 14.10
C LEU A 196 1.13 7.01 13.22
N THR A 197 0.59 6.12 12.39
CA THR A 197 -0.58 6.42 11.56
C THR A 197 -1.79 6.84 12.38
N ARG A 198 -2.02 6.23 13.55
CA ARG A 198 -3.09 6.66 14.46
C ARG A 198 -2.85 8.09 14.97
N ALA A 199 -1.62 8.44 15.35
CA ALA A 199 -1.28 9.79 15.80
C ALA A 199 -1.47 10.82 14.68
N PHE A 200 -0.98 10.51 13.47
CA PHE A 200 -1.13 11.39 12.29
C PHE A 200 -2.60 11.59 11.92
N THR A 201 -3.39 10.52 11.92
CA THR A 201 -4.85 10.60 11.69
C THR A 201 -5.55 11.50 12.72
N ALA A 202 -5.17 11.39 14.00
CA ALA A 202 -5.75 12.21 15.06
C ALA A 202 -5.38 13.70 14.91
N LEU A 203 -4.12 14.00 14.56
CA LEU A 203 -3.66 15.36 14.29
C LEU A 203 -4.37 15.97 13.08
N ASP A 204 -4.53 15.19 12.01
CA ASP A 204 -5.23 15.59 10.80
C ASP A 204 -6.70 15.93 11.07
N ALA A 205 -7.39 15.11 11.87
CA ALA A 205 -8.76 15.38 12.32
C ALA A 205 -8.88 16.62 13.22
N GLN A 206 -7.80 16.99 13.92
CA GLN A 206 -7.76 18.16 14.78
C GLN A 206 -7.36 19.44 14.06
N GLY A 207 -7.05 19.41 12.75
CA GLY A 207 -6.74 20.60 11.95
C GLY A 207 -5.24 20.91 11.79
N ILE A 208 -4.36 19.93 12.07
CA ILE A 208 -2.95 19.95 11.68
C ILE A 208 -2.81 19.09 10.42
N THR A 209 -2.29 19.63 9.32
CA THR A 209 -2.03 18.83 8.12
C THR A 209 -0.95 17.79 8.41
N ALA A 210 -1.32 16.52 8.59
CA ALA A 210 -0.40 15.45 8.92
C ALA A 210 -0.14 14.55 7.71
N ARG A 211 1.12 14.41 7.27
CA ARG A 211 1.48 13.59 6.09
C ARG A 211 2.64 12.64 6.38
N GLU A 212 2.37 11.36 6.24
CA GLU A 212 3.37 10.30 6.31
C GLU A 212 4.06 10.11 4.96
N HIS A 213 5.35 9.82 4.96
CA HIS A 213 6.12 9.47 3.74
C HIS A 213 5.94 10.51 2.60
N PHE A 214 5.97 11.79 2.96
CA PHE A 214 5.60 12.90 2.09
C PHE A 214 6.80 13.52 1.39
N THR A 215 6.80 13.50 0.06
CA THR A 215 7.89 13.99 -0.81
C THR A 215 9.25 13.33 -0.55
N CYS A 216 10.25 13.59 -1.40
CA CYS A 216 11.55 12.92 -1.29
C CYS A 216 12.37 13.37 -0.07
N CYS A 217 12.34 14.66 0.28
CA CYS A 217 13.22 15.25 1.29
C CYS A 217 12.55 16.41 2.07
N ARG A 218 13.21 16.88 3.13
CA ARG A 218 12.74 18.01 3.96
C ARG A 218 12.42 19.27 3.12
N GLY A 219 13.27 19.59 2.15
CA GLY A 219 13.12 20.80 1.33
C GLY A 219 11.82 20.78 0.53
N CYS A 220 11.59 19.70 -0.24
CA CYS A 220 10.35 19.50 -1.00
C CYS A 220 9.12 19.47 -0.09
N GLY A 221 9.19 18.74 1.03
CA GLY A 221 8.08 18.65 1.97
C GLY A 221 7.69 20.03 2.51
N THR A 222 8.68 20.85 2.87
CA THR A 222 8.41 22.21 3.38
C THR A 222 7.78 23.11 2.33
N SER A 223 8.18 22.98 1.05
CA SER A 223 7.59 23.78 -0.03
C SER A 223 6.18 23.35 -0.42
N GLU A 224 5.85 22.07 -0.28
CA GLU A 224 4.61 21.49 -0.81
C GLU A 224 3.50 21.37 0.25
N ILE A 225 3.86 21.18 1.53
CA ILE A 225 2.89 20.88 2.60
C ILE A 225 1.81 21.94 2.80
N GLY A 226 2.07 23.19 2.42
CA GLY A 226 1.07 24.27 2.46
C GLY A 226 -0.06 24.12 1.46
N GLY A 227 0.15 23.38 0.36
CA GLY A 227 -0.87 23.11 -0.65
C GLY A 227 -1.82 21.96 -0.29
N GLU A 228 -1.50 21.16 0.72
CA GLU A 228 -2.25 19.94 1.06
C GLU A 228 -3.61 20.20 1.70
N ARG A 229 -3.79 21.36 2.35
CA ARG A 229 -5.06 21.76 2.97
C ARG A 229 -5.09 23.27 3.22
N GLU A 230 -6.03 23.95 2.57
CA GLU A 230 -6.33 25.34 2.88
C GLU A 230 -6.93 25.47 4.29
N GLY A 231 -6.49 26.50 5.04
CA GLY A 231 -7.04 26.84 6.35
C GLY A 231 -6.58 25.96 7.52
N ALA A 232 -5.65 25.02 7.31
CA ALA A 232 -4.98 24.33 8.42
C ALA A 232 -4.16 25.33 9.26
N ARG A 233 -4.06 25.11 10.58
CA ARG A 233 -3.27 25.99 11.46
C ARG A 233 -1.77 25.70 11.41
N GLY A 234 -1.42 24.47 11.07
CA GLY A 234 -0.05 23.99 11.02
C GLY A 234 0.03 22.62 10.38
N PHE A 235 1.23 22.04 10.39
CA PHE A 235 1.52 20.78 9.74
C PHE A 235 2.48 19.92 10.55
N VAL A 236 2.49 18.63 10.22
CA VAL A 236 3.54 17.68 10.58
C VAL A 236 3.77 16.72 9.43
N PHE A 237 5.02 16.41 9.11
CA PHE A 237 5.35 15.39 8.11
C PHE A 237 6.68 14.70 8.40
N PHE A 238 6.87 13.55 7.78
CA PHE A 238 8.19 12.98 7.51
C PHE A 238 8.27 12.58 6.05
N HIS A 239 9.48 12.62 5.48
CA HIS A 239 9.70 12.38 4.05
C HIS A 239 10.23 10.97 3.76
N ARG A 240 10.40 10.64 2.47
CA ARG A 240 10.90 9.32 2.04
C ARG A 240 12.24 8.96 2.69
N GLN A 241 13.24 9.84 2.63
CA GLN A 241 14.55 9.57 3.26
C GLN A 241 14.48 9.37 4.79
N SER A 242 13.56 10.05 5.50
CA SER A 242 13.33 9.78 6.94
C SER A 242 12.76 8.38 7.17
N THR A 243 11.89 7.93 6.25
CA THR A 243 11.33 6.57 6.28
C THR A 243 12.42 5.53 6.07
N GLU A 244 13.31 5.74 5.10
CA GLU A 244 14.47 4.88 4.83
C GLU A 244 15.41 4.81 6.03
N GLY A 245 15.69 5.95 6.67
CA GLY A 245 16.46 6.01 7.91
C GLY A 245 15.80 5.20 9.05
N ALA A 246 14.48 5.34 9.22
CA ALA A 246 13.72 4.58 10.21
C ALA A 246 13.74 3.07 9.92
N ALA A 247 13.59 2.68 8.66
CA ALA A 247 13.68 1.30 8.20
C ALA A 247 15.07 0.68 8.41
N SER A 248 16.12 1.51 8.42
CA SER A 248 17.50 1.14 8.76
C SER A 248 17.80 1.22 10.27
N GLY A 249 16.83 1.61 11.11
CA GLY A 249 16.97 1.64 12.58
C GLY A 249 17.53 2.94 13.15
N HIS A 250 17.54 4.04 12.39
CA HIS A 250 18.04 5.35 12.83
C HIS A 250 16.99 6.25 13.50
N GLY A 251 15.83 5.69 13.87
CA GLY A 251 14.69 6.48 14.37
C GLY A 251 13.98 7.25 13.26
N LEU A 252 12.98 8.05 13.63
CA LEU A 252 12.20 8.84 12.66
C LEU A 252 12.11 10.31 13.07
N SER A 253 12.69 11.19 12.27
CA SER A 253 12.56 12.64 12.45
C SER A 253 11.30 13.19 11.80
N LEU A 254 10.54 13.96 12.56
CA LEU A 254 9.33 14.67 12.12
C LEU A 254 9.59 16.17 12.02
N TYR A 255 9.10 16.76 10.92
CA TYR A 255 9.13 18.19 10.66
C TYR A 255 7.74 18.77 10.84
N TYR A 256 7.64 19.92 11.47
CA TYR A 256 6.37 20.51 11.86
C TYR A 256 6.48 22.04 11.86
N GLY A 257 5.34 22.72 11.89
CA GLY A 257 5.30 24.17 11.95
C GLY A 257 3.91 24.77 11.80
N GLY A 258 3.80 26.05 12.13
CA GLY A 258 2.64 26.88 11.79
C GLY A 258 2.73 27.43 10.36
N PHE A 259 1.59 27.61 9.70
CA PHE A 259 1.55 28.26 8.37
C PHE A 259 1.66 29.80 8.44
N ASP A 260 1.57 30.37 9.63
CA ASP A 260 1.72 31.81 9.90
C ASP A 260 3.18 32.26 10.04
N GLY A 261 4.14 31.33 10.02
CA GLY A 261 5.57 31.60 10.17
C GLY A 261 5.99 31.97 11.61
N SER A 262 5.10 31.85 12.59
CA SER A 262 5.39 32.19 13.99
C SER A 262 6.11 31.05 14.70
N SER A 263 7.18 31.36 15.44
CA SER A 263 7.86 30.40 16.32
C SER A 263 6.97 29.93 17.46
N GLU A 264 6.06 30.79 17.94
CA GLU A 264 5.07 30.44 18.97
C GLU A 264 4.10 29.37 18.45
N THR A 265 3.57 29.56 17.25
CA THR A 265 2.66 28.59 16.60
C THR A 265 3.38 27.29 16.30
N THR A 266 4.62 27.34 15.77
CA THR A 266 5.42 26.14 15.55
C THR A 266 5.66 25.37 16.85
N THR A 267 6.04 26.06 17.94
CA THR A 267 6.24 25.42 19.25
C THR A 267 4.94 24.78 19.78
N ALA A 268 3.81 25.48 19.65
CA ALA A 268 2.51 24.94 20.03
C ALA A 268 2.15 23.67 19.24
N VAL A 269 2.34 23.69 17.91
CA VAL A 269 2.15 22.52 17.04
C VAL A 269 3.09 21.38 17.46
N GLY A 270 4.35 21.66 17.78
CA GLY A 270 5.29 20.66 18.26
C GLY A 270 4.83 19.94 19.53
N HIS A 271 4.27 20.68 20.49
CA HIS A 271 3.67 20.10 21.69
C HIS A 271 2.44 19.24 21.38
N GLU A 272 1.58 19.66 20.44
CA GLU A 272 0.44 18.85 19.98
C GLU A 272 0.91 17.53 19.35
N VAL A 273 1.96 17.57 18.52
CA VAL A 273 2.56 16.38 17.88
C VAL A 273 3.12 15.42 18.94
N VAL A 274 3.93 15.91 19.87
CA VAL A 274 4.49 15.08 20.95
C VAL A 274 3.40 14.47 21.82
N ALA A 275 2.36 15.24 22.16
CA ALA A 275 1.23 14.73 22.92
C ALA A 275 0.46 13.62 22.17
N ALA A 276 0.23 13.79 20.87
CA ALA A 276 -0.44 12.79 20.04
C ALA A 276 0.38 11.50 19.92
N LEU A 277 1.71 11.61 19.74
CA LEU A 277 2.62 10.47 19.69
C LEU A 277 2.66 9.73 21.04
N GLY A 278 2.74 10.47 22.15
CA GLY A 278 2.68 9.91 23.50
C GLY A 278 1.36 9.19 23.77
N ALA A 279 0.22 9.78 23.38
CA ALA A 279 -1.10 9.13 23.48
C ALA A 279 -1.19 7.87 22.60
N ALA A 280 -0.45 7.84 21.49
CA ALA A 280 -0.33 6.65 20.65
C ALA A 280 0.63 5.59 21.20
N GLY A 281 1.36 5.87 22.29
CA GLY A 281 2.33 4.97 22.91
C GLY A 281 3.71 4.99 22.28
N LEU A 282 4.08 6.10 21.64
CA LEU A 282 5.41 6.34 21.07
C LEU A 282 6.19 7.32 21.96
N SER A 283 7.50 7.10 22.05
CA SER A 283 8.43 8.00 22.75
C SER A 283 9.06 8.98 21.77
N THR A 284 9.35 10.19 22.24
CA THR A 284 9.93 11.26 21.42
C THR A 284 11.06 11.96 22.16
N GLU A 285 12.10 12.35 21.43
CA GLU A 285 13.14 13.25 21.87
C GLU A 285 12.93 14.62 21.20
N TRP A 286 12.61 15.63 22.00
CA TRP A 286 12.46 17.01 21.55
C TRP A 286 12.61 17.96 22.74
N ASP A 287 13.33 19.06 22.55
CA ASP A 287 13.66 20.05 23.60
C ASP A 287 12.69 21.23 23.67
N GLY A 288 11.63 21.21 22.86
CA GLY A 288 10.68 22.32 22.73
C GLY A 288 11.09 23.37 21.70
N SER A 289 12.24 23.22 21.04
CA SER A 289 12.72 24.21 20.07
C SER A 289 11.98 24.11 18.73
N PRO A 290 11.39 25.20 18.22
CA PRO A 290 10.73 25.24 16.91
C PRO A 290 11.71 25.04 15.73
N ASP A 291 13.02 25.18 15.97
CA ASP A 291 14.06 25.00 14.95
C ASP A 291 14.56 23.55 14.84
N LYS A 292 14.11 22.67 15.74
CA LYS A 292 14.53 21.27 15.84
C LYS A 292 13.40 20.34 15.44
N ALA A 293 13.76 19.27 14.74
CA ALA A 293 12.85 18.17 14.45
C ALA A 293 12.46 17.45 15.75
N ILE A 294 11.32 16.76 15.71
CA ILE A 294 10.92 15.83 16.77
C ILE A 294 11.38 14.44 16.36
N ASP A 295 12.25 13.80 17.15
CA ASP A 295 12.75 12.47 16.86
C ASP A 295 11.93 11.41 17.60
N VAL A 296 11.34 10.46 16.86
CA VAL A 296 10.64 9.31 17.43
C VAL A 296 11.65 8.20 17.68
N THR A 297 11.96 7.98 18.96
CA THR A 297 12.96 6.99 19.40
C THR A 297 12.69 6.56 20.86
N PRO A 298 12.93 5.29 21.22
CA PRO A 298 13.24 4.17 20.33
C PRO A 298 12.05 3.82 19.42
N LEU A 299 12.34 3.33 18.21
CA LEU A 299 11.33 2.99 17.20
C LEU A 299 11.64 1.64 16.55
N THR A 300 10.69 0.71 16.60
CA THR A 300 10.79 -0.57 15.89
C THR A 300 10.03 -0.47 14.57
N TRP A 301 10.74 -0.27 13.47
CA TRP A 301 10.12 -0.09 12.16
C TRP A 301 9.59 -1.42 11.58
N ARG A 302 8.29 -1.65 11.78
CA ARG A 302 7.55 -2.81 11.26
C ARG A 302 6.30 -2.34 10.50
N LYS A 303 6.52 -1.61 9.41
CA LYS A 303 5.43 -1.14 8.54
C LYS A 303 4.89 -2.33 7.75
N ARG A 304 3.61 -2.64 7.93
CA ARG A 304 2.94 -3.70 7.16
C ARG A 304 2.69 -3.22 5.73
N LEU A 305 3.07 -4.07 4.78
CA LEU A 305 2.74 -3.98 3.37
C LEU A 305 1.22 -4.07 3.19
N VAL A 306 0.69 -3.18 2.34
CA VAL A 306 -0.74 -3.14 1.99
C VAL A 306 -0.96 -3.56 0.53
N GLY A 307 0.09 -3.44 -0.30
CA GLY A 307 0.13 -3.84 -1.70
C GLY A 307 -0.06 -2.70 -2.67
#